data_AF-A0A527ZHM2-F1
#
_entry.id   AF-A0A527ZHM2-F1
#
_cell.length_a   1.000
_cell.length_b   1.000
_cell.length_c   1.000
_cell.angle_alpha   90.00
_cell.angle_beta   90.00
_cell.angle_gamma   90.00
#
_symmetry.space_group_name_H-M   'P 1'
#
loop_
_entity.id
_entity.type
_entity.pdbx_description
1 polymer ?
#
loop_
_entity_poly.entity_id
_entity_poly.type
_entity_poly.pdbx_seq_one_letter_code
_entity_poly.pdbx_strand_id
1 'polypeptide(L)'
;MLLSVEFRTDNQPVGLGNAQFIALLYRTLLGRAPDGQGLSAYVSKLDSGEVSGEQIVAELIHSYEFRSRHTVLFPNEPQQGVQ
;
A
#
# COMPACT_ATOMS: atom_id res chain seq x y z
N MET A 1 3.25 25.90 -31.10
CA MET A 1 4.34 25.44 -30.21
C MET A 1 3.88 24.14 -29.55
N LEU A 2 4.08 23.01 -30.24
CA LEU A 2 3.61 21.66 -29.85
C LEU A 2 4.60 20.95 -28.90
N LEU A 3 5.34 21.73 -28.10
CA LEU A 3 6.40 21.26 -27.21
C LEU A 3 6.26 21.88 -25.81
N SER A 4 5.04 22.27 -25.42
CA SER A 4 4.82 22.68 -24.04
C SER A 4 5.00 21.47 -23.13
N VAL A 5 5.89 21.63 -22.16
CA VAL A 5 6.24 20.64 -21.14
C VAL A 5 5.00 20.09 -20.42
N GLU A 6 3.91 20.85 -20.42
CA GLU A 6 2.59 20.52 -19.86
C GLU A 6 1.80 19.44 -20.63
N PHE A 7 2.09 19.13 -21.91
CA PHE A 7 1.43 18.02 -22.61
C PHE A 7 2.12 16.67 -22.33
N ARG A 8 3.32 16.70 -21.76
CA ARG A 8 4.12 15.51 -21.49
C ARG A 8 3.88 14.98 -20.08
N THR A 9 2.71 15.20 -19.50
CA THR A 9 2.33 14.53 -18.25
C THR A 9 0.83 14.25 -18.19
N ASP A 10 0.13 14.40 -19.32
CA ASP A 10 -1.21 13.86 -19.47
C ASP A 10 -1.09 12.51 -20.21
N ASN A 11 -1.73 11.47 -19.68
CA ASN A 11 -1.98 10.19 -20.35
C ASN A 11 -0.88 9.10 -20.29
N GLN A 12 -0.32 8.86 -19.09
CA GLN A 12 0.03 7.47 -18.74
C GLN A 12 -1.28 6.65 -18.67
N PRO A 13 -1.29 5.40 -19.18
CA PRO A 13 -2.51 4.63 -19.36
C PRO A 13 -3.24 4.43 -18.02
N VAL A 14 -4.57 4.48 -18.10
CA VAL A 14 -5.55 4.21 -17.04
C VAL A 14 -5.26 2.86 -16.36
N GLY A 15 -4.43 2.87 -15.32
CA GLY A 15 -4.34 1.83 -14.30
C GLY A 15 -4.87 2.42 -13.01
N LEU A 16 -5.43 1.62 -12.11
CA LEU A 16 -5.61 2.07 -10.74
C LEU A 16 -4.23 2.55 -10.27
N GLY A 17 -4.00 3.87 -10.17
CA GLY A 17 -2.65 4.38 -9.93
C GLY A 17 -2.06 3.71 -8.69
N ASN A 18 -0.75 3.54 -8.59
CA ASN A 18 -0.12 2.79 -7.49
C ASN A 18 -0.71 3.18 -6.13
N ALA A 19 -1.04 4.45 -5.92
CA ALA A 19 -1.76 4.93 -4.73
C ALA A 19 -3.13 4.27 -4.50
N GLN A 20 -3.96 4.15 -5.53
CA GLN A 20 -5.27 3.48 -5.47
C GLN A 20 -5.11 1.97 -5.21
N PHE A 21 -4.11 1.34 -5.83
CA PHE A 21 -3.78 -0.07 -5.58
C PHE A 21 -3.39 -0.30 -4.11
N ILE A 22 -2.44 0.50 -3.59
CA ILE A 22 -2.05 0.43 -2.16
C ILE A 22 -3.25 0.70 -1.25
N ALA A 23 -4.07 1.71 -1.54
CA ALA A 23 -5.26 2.00 -0.75
C ALA A 23 -6.26 0.83 -0.73
N LEU A 24 -6.41 0.12 -1.86
CA LEU A 24 -7.25 -1.08 -1.93
C LEU A 24 -6.68 -2.22 -1.07
N LEU A 25 -5.36 -2.42 -1.08
CA LEU A 25 -4.71 -3.45 -0.25
C LEU A 25 -4.92 -3.18 1.23
N TYR A 26 -4.75 -1.94 1.70
CA TYR A 26 -5.01 -1.57 3.09
C TYR A 26 -6.46 -1.83 3.50
N ARG A 27 -7.43 -1.49 2.65
CA ARG A 27 -8.85 -1.71 2.96
C ARG A 27 -9.20 -3.19 2.98
N THR A 28 -8.66 -3.96 2.03
CA THR A 28 -8.95 -5.39 1.90
C THR A 28 -8.25 -6.23 2.96
N LEU A 29 -6.98 -5.94 3.24
CA LEU A 29 -6.14 -6.74 4.13
C LEU A 29 -6.10 -6.23 5.56
N LEU A 30 -6.27 -4.93 5.80
CA LEU A 30 -6.18 -4.36 7.14
C LEU A 30 -7.50 -3.77 7.63
N GLY A 31 -8.52 -3.66 6.76
CA GLY A 31 -9.82 -3.10 7.13
C GLY A 31 -9.81 -1.59 7.38
N ARG A 32 -8.78 -0.87 6.92
CA ARG A 32 -8.65 0.59 7.10
C ARG A 32 -8.08 1.28 5.87
N ALA A 33 -8.14 2.62 5.83
CA ALA A 33 -7.38 3.40 4.87
C ALA A 33 -5.90 3.52 5.31
N PRO A 34 -4.95 3.61 4.36
CA PRO A 34 -3.55 3.89 4.67
C PRO A 34 -3.38 5.32 5.19
N ASP A 35 -2.39 5.52 6.06
CA ASP A 35 -1.94 6.85 6.44
C ASP A 35 -1.15 7.49 5.29
N GLY A 36 -1.09 8.83 5.24
CA GLY A 36 -0.40 9.54 4.14
C GLY A 36 1.07 9.13 3.96
N GLN A 37 1.78 8.91 5.05
CA GLN A 37 3.18 8.44 5.01
C GLN A 37 3.29 7.00 4.49
N GLY A 38 2.45 6.09 4.99
CA GLY A 38 2.45 4.69 4.56
C GLY A 38 2.09 4.55 3.07
N LEU A 39 1.10 5.31 2.63
CA LEU A 39 0.70 5.37 1.22
C LEU A 39 1.87 5.85 0.35
N SER A 40 2.47 7.00 0.69
CA SER A 40 3.57 7.55 -0.11
C SER A 40 4.77 6.62 -0.16
N ALA A 41 5.14 5.98 0.95
CA ALA A 41 6.28 5.07 1.00
C ALA A 41 6.10 3.86 0.07
N TYR A 42 4.93 3.21 0.12
CA TYR A 42 4.65 2.06 -0.73
C TYR A 42 4.50 2.44 -2.20
N VAL A 43 3.89 3.60 -2.49
CA VAL A 43 3.78 4.13 -3.85
C VAL A 43 5.17 4.38 -4.43
N SER A 44 6.05 5.07 -3.70
CA SER A 44 7.42 5.36 -4.19
C SER A 44 8.22 4.09 -4.47
N LYS A 45 8.08 3.04 -3.63
CA LYS A 45 8.74 1.75 -3.86
C LYS A 45 8.17 0.98 -5.06
N LEU A 46 6.86 1.11 -5.31
CA LEU A 46 6.22 0.47 -6.47
C LEU A 46 6.58 1.20 -7.77
N ASP A 47 6.59 2.55 -7.74
CA ASP A 47 6.99 3.40 -8.87
C ASP A 47 8.47 3.23 -9.23
N SER A 48 9.34 3.02 -8.24
CA SER A 48 10.76 2.74 -8.49
C SER A 48 11.03 1.29 -8.96
N GLY A 49 10.03 0.41 -8.88
CA GLY A 49 10.21 -1.03 -9.13
C GLY A 49 11.06 -1.75 -8.07
N GLU A 50 11.31 -1.11 -6.91
CA GLU A 50 12.05 -1.69 -5.79
C GLU A 50 11.28 -2.86 -5.16
N VAL A 51 9.95 -2.77 -5.15
CA VAL A 51 9.06 -3.83 -4.64
C VAL A 51 7.93 -4.09 -5.63
N SER A 52 7.54 -5.36 -5.75
CA SER A 52 6.36 -5.74 -6.50
C SER A 52 5.10 -5.65 -5.62
N GLY A 53 3.92 -5.63 -6.26
CA GLY A 53 2.65 -5.64 -5.53
C GLY A 53 2.49 -6.88 -4.64
N GLU A 54 2.97 -8.03 -5.09
CA GLU A 54 2.98 -9.29 -4.33
C GLU A 54 3.84 -9.19 -3.07
N GLN A 55 4.99 -8.51 -3.16
CA GLN A 55 5.86 -8.26 -2.01
C GLN A 55 5.17 -7.38 -0.97
N ILE A 56 4.44 -6.35 -1.40
CA ILE A 56 3.66 -5.50 -0.49
C ILE A 56 2.56 -6.32 0.19
N VAL A 57 1.84 -7.16 -0.54
CA VAL A 57 0.82 -8.05 0.04
C VAL A 57 1.45 -8.96 1.11
N ALA A 58 2.61 -9.56 0.82
CA ALA A 58 3.33 -10.40 1.77
C ALA A 58 3.77 -9.62 3.01
N GLU A 59 4.29 -8.40 2.86
CA GLU A 59 4.65 -7.53 3.99
C GLU A 59 3.43 -7.19 4.86
N LEU A 60 2.30 -6.85 4.24
CA LEU A 60 1.08 -6.52 4.96
C LEU A 60 0.56 -7.72 5.75
N ILE A 61 0.48 -8.91 5.15
CA ILE A 61 -0.03 -10.13 5.81
C ILE A 61 0.90 -10.58 6.95
N HIS A 62 2.22 -10.44 6.79
CA HIS A 62 3.17 -10.78 7.85
C HIS A 62 3.31 -9.72 8.93
N SER A 63 2.75 -8.53 8.72
CA SER A 63 2.81 -7.43 9.69
C SER A 63 2.09 -7.76 10.98
N TYR A 64 2.58 -7.16 12.07
CA TYR A 64 1.87 -7.17 13.35
C TYR A 64 0.46 -6.56 13.23
N GLU A 65 0.28 -5.55 12.38
CA GLU A 65 -1.01 -4.91 12.18
C GLU A 65 -2.06 -5.89 11.65
N PHE A 66 -1.70 -6.72 10.67
CA PHE A 66 -2.59 -7.74 10.13
C PHE A 66 -3.00 -8.75 11.21
N ARG A 67 -2.04 -9.25 11.98
CA ARG A 67 -2.30 -10.18 13.09
C ARG A 67 -3.23 -9.59 14.14
N SER A 68 -2.95 -8.36 14.56
CA SER A 68 -3.77 -7.62 15.53
C SER A 68 -5.20 -7.37 15.04
N ARG A 69 -5.41 -7.20 13.73
CA ARG A 69 -6.75 -7.00 13.13
C ARG A 69 -7.49 -8.31 12.88
N HIS A 70 -6.77 -9.42 12.69
CA HIS A 70 -7.34 -10.74 12.42
C HIS A 70 -7.31 -11.65 13.66
N THR A 71 -7.86 -11.19 14.77
CA THR A 71 -7.87 -11.94 16.04
C THR A 71 -8.56 -13.31 15.94
N VAL A 72 -9.49 -13.48 14.98
CA VAL A 72 -10.11 -14.78 14.68
C VAL A 72 -9.08 -15.78 14.15
N LEU A 73 -8.11 -15.33 13.35
CA LEU A 73 -7.01 -16.15 12.85
C LEU A 73 -5.88 -16.29 13.88
N PHE A 74 -5.77 -15.33 14.81
CA PHE A 74 -4.71 -15.27 15.82
C PHE A 74 -5.28 -15.07 17.24
N PRO A 75 -6.04 -16.03 17.79
CA PRO A 75 -6.79 -15.83 19.04
C PRO A 75 -5.94 -15.76 20.32
N ASN A 76 -4.66 -16.17 20.27
CA ASN A 76 -3.79 -16.29 21.45
C ASN A 76 -2.45 -15.53 21.33
N GLU A 77 -2.33 -14.58 20.41
CA GLU A 77 -1.11 -13.77 20.35
C GLU A 77 -1.15 -12.67 21.41
N PRO A 78 -0.14 -12.58 22.31
CA PRO A 78 -0.06 -11.45 23.23
C PRO A 78 0.05 -10.18 22.39
N GLN A 79 -0.90 -9.26 22.57
CA GLN A 79 -0.80 -7.91 22.02
C GLN A 79 0.42 -7.25 22.67
N GLN A 80 1.60 -7.44 22.09
CA GLN A 80 2.83 -6.87 22.62
C GLN A 80 2.67 -5.36 22.59
N GLY A 81 2.64 -4.79 23.79
CA GLY A 81 2.45 -3.38 24.03
C GLY A 81 3.44 -2.56 23.23
N VAL A 82 2.92 -1.48 22.67
CA VAL A 82 3.69 -0.29 22.34
C VAL A 82 4.53 0.10 23.56
N GLN A 83 5.85 -0.04 23.43
CA GLN A 83 6.82 0.75 24.18
C GLN A 83 7.32 1.84 23.24
#